data_AF-A0A948W2X2-F1
#
_entry.id   AF-A0A948W2X2-F1
#
_cell.length_a   1.000
_cell.length_b   1.000
_cell.length_c   1.000
_cell.angle_alpha   90.00
_cell.angle_beta   90.00
_cell.angle_gamma   90.00
#
_symmetry.space_group_name_H-M   'P 1'
#
loop_
_entity.id
_entity.type
_entity.pdbx_description
1 polymer ?
#
loop_
_entity_poly.entity_id
_entity_poly.type
_entity_poly.pdbx_seq_one_letter_code
_entity_poly.pdbx_strand_id
1 'polypeptide(L)'
;MPAQTTSGMGPGIYIFVLLMACVFGVVAGKIVQNGGYPFWVGFLLGFFFGLFGVIFAFVLQTGGGRKKPPAPYPVEMYYPPPGYQEPRPQPPPAQAFAQGAVNCLHCGSAAPANEQFCWNCGGLLQAAPALWSGPPPDAAAQWSEAPPAAPAAPVVAMNKICPLCHSRNAGNAAFCAGCGTEISRGSAW
;
A
#
# COMPACT_ATOMS: atom_id res chain seq x y z
N MET A 1 -6.66 20.43 -18.75
CA MET A 1 -5.55 20.20 -17.80
C MET A 1 -6.05 20.64 -16.42
N PRO A 2 -6.37 19.73 -15.48
CA PRO A 2 -6.83 20.16 -14.17
C PRO A 2 -5.67 20.79 -13.39
N ALA A 3 -5.90 22.00 -12.89
CA ALA A 3 -5.00 22.71 -12.02
C ALA A 3 -4.73 21.85 -10.78
N GLN A 4 -3.47 21.49 -10.56
CA GLN A 4 -3.02 20.84 -9.33
C GLN A 4 -3.19 21.85 -8.20
N THR A 5 -4.27 21.69 -7.42
CA THR A 5 -4.44 22.40 -6.16
C THR A 5 -3.32 21.96 -5.25
N THR A 6 -2.28 22.78 -5.14
CA THR A 6 -1.26 22.59 -4.11
C THR A 6 -2.00 22.64 -2.78
N SER A 7 -2.04 21.51 -2.09
CA SER A 7 -2.51 21.40 -0.71
C SER A 7 -1.53 22.17 0.17
N GLY A 8 -1.66 23.49 0.12
CA GLY A 8 -0.94 24.42 0.95
C GLY A 8 -1.11 23.97 2.40
N MET A 9 0.00 23.89 3.10
CA MET A 9 0.04 23.53 4.50
C MET A 9 -0.94 24.43 5.26
N GLY A 10 -2.05 23.85 5.68
CA GLY A 10 -3.13 24.62 6.29
C GLY A 10 -2.62 25.37 7.52
N PRO A 11 -3.24 26.51 7.88
CA PRO A 11 -2.85 27.31 9.05
C PRO A 11 -2.78 26.48 10.35
N GLY A 12 -3.50 25.35 10.41
CA GLY A 12 -3.47 24.40 11.53
C GLY A 12 -2.08 23.84 11.85
N ILE A 13 -1.19 23.66 10.86
CA ILE A 13 0.17 23.16 11.17
C ILE A 13 0.96 24.18 11.97
N TYR A 14 0.90 25.47 11.60
CA TYR A 14 1.66 26.51 12.28
C TYR A 14 1.20 26.68 13.73
N ILE A 15 -0.11 26.58 13.96
CA ILE A 15 -0.69 26.60 15.31
C ILE A 15 -0.16 25.40 16.12
N PHE A 16 -0.16 24.21 15.54
CA PHE A 16 0.36 23.02 16.22
C PHE A 16 1.85 23.14 16.57
N VAL A 17 2.68 23.64 15.65
CA VAL A 17 4.12 23.87 15.88
C VAL A 17 4.35 24.86 17.02
N LEU A 18 3.61 25.98 17.04
CA LEU A 18 3.70 26.97 18.11
C LEU A 18 3.29 26.40 19.47
N LEU A 19 2.21 25.60 19.52
CA LEU A 19 1.77 24.95 20.75
C LEU A 19 2.83 23.99 21.30
N MET A 20 3.40 23.15 20.44
CA MET A 20 4.47 22.24 20.85
C MET A 20 5.71 23.00 21.35
N ALA A 21 6.13 24.05 20.66
CA ALA A 21 7.26 24.89 21.09
C ALA A 21 7.01 25.55 22.46
N CYS A 22 5.79 26.03 22.71
CA CYS A 22 5.40 26.60 24.01
C CYS A 22 5.46 25.55 25.13
N VAL A 23 4.99 24.31 24.89
CA VAL A 23 5.07 23.22 25.88
C VAL A 23 6.52 22.90 26.23
N PHE A 24 7.40 22.78 25.22
CA PHE A 24 8.84 22.58 25.45
C PHE A 24 9.46 23.73 26.24
N GLY A 25 9.09 24.98 25.93
CA GLY A 25 9.52 26.15 26.70
C GLY A 25 9.11 26.06 28.17
N VAL A 26 7.85 25.72 28.47
CA VAL A 26 7.37 25.62 29.87
C VAL A 26 8.12 24.52 30.64
N VAL A 27 8.33 23.35 30.01
CA VAL A 27 9.07 22.23 30.63
C VAL A 27 10.53 22.61 30.89
N ALA A 28 11.22 23.21 29.90
CA ALA A 28 12.59 23.68 30.06
C ALA A 28 12.70 24.77 31.14
N GLY A 29 11.76 25.71 31.16
CA GLY A 29 11.67 26.75 32.19
C GLY A 29 11.55 26.17 33.60
N LYS A 30 10.72 25.14 33.79
CA LYS A 30 10.57 24.44 35.08
C LYS A 30 11.85 23.72 35.52
N ILE A 31 12.56 23.08 34.59
CA ILE A 31 13.82 22.39 34.88
C ILE A 31 14.90 23.40 35.32
N VAL A 32 15.00 24.51 34.58
CA VAL A 32 16.01 25.55 34.80
C VAL A 32 15.75 26.35 36.09
N GLN A 33 14.48 26.55 36.46
CA GLN A 33 14.10 27.16 37.75
C GLN A 33 14.68 26.41 38.95
N ASN A 34 14.72 25.07 38.90
CA ASN A 34 15.29 24.26 39.99
C ASN A 34 16.82 24.45 40.12
N GLY A 35 17.48 24.99 39.09
CA GLY A 35 18.91 25.31 39.08
C GLY A 35 19.25 26.74 39.52
N GLY A 36 18.29 27.52 40.01
CA GLY A 36 18.51 28.90 40.49
C GLY A 36 18.50 29.98 39.41
N TYR A 37 18.17 29.63 38.17
CA TYR A 37 18.00 30.59 37.08
C TYR A 37 16.55 31.06 36.98
N PRO A 38 16.30 32.29 36.50
CA PRO A 38 14.95 32.77 36.29
C PRO A 38 14.25 31.96 35.18
N PHE A 39 12.96 31.70 35.38
CA PHE A 39 12.11 30.89 34.49
C PHE A 39 12.23 31.28 33.01
N TRP A 40 12.26 32.58 32.73
CA TRP A 40 12.26 33.07 31.35
C TRP A 40 13.48 32.58 30.57
N VAL A 41 14.62 32.36 31.24
CA VAL A 41 15.86 31.93 30.57
C VAL A 41 15.69 30.50 30.05
N GLY A 42 15.17 29.60 30.89
CA GLY A 42 14.85 28.25 30.48
C GLY A 42 13.71 28.19 29.46
N PHE A 43 12.70 29.05 29.60
CA PHE A 43 11.59 29.14 28.65
C PHE A 43 12.04 29.56 27.25
N LEU A 44 12.80 30.66 27.14
CA LEU A 44 13.28 31.15 25.85
C LEU A 44 14.22 30.14 25.19
N LEU A 45 15.15 29.56 25.96
CA LEU A 45 16.04 28.53 25.45
C LEU A 45 15.27 27.31 24.91
N GLY A 46 14.32 26.78 25.70
CA GLY A 46 13.48 25.66 25.27
C GLY A 46 12.59 25.98 24.07
N PHE A 47 12.01 27.18 24.03
CA PHE A 47 11.15 27.62 22.93
C PHE A 47 11.92 27.71 21.60
N PHE A 48 13.09 28.36 21.59
CA PHE A 48 13.88 28.49 20.35
C PHE A 48 14.43 27.14 19.89
N PHE A 49 14.96 26.31 20.79
CA PHE A 49 15.42 24.96 20.41
C PHE A 49 14.28 24.08 19.91
N GLY A 50 13.09 24.16 20.51
CA GLY A 50 11.89 23.47 20.04
C GLY A 50 11.46 23.95 18.65
N LEU A 51 11.43 25.26 18.42
CA LEU A 51 11.10 25.86 17.13
C LEU A 51 12.10 25.41 16.05
N PHE A 52 13.41 25.52 16.30
CA PHE A 52 14.46 25.08 15.38
C PHE A 52 14.39 23.59 15.09
N GLY A 53 14.14 22.75 16.09
CA GLY A 53 14.00 21.31 15.93
C GLY A 53 12.84 20.94 15.00
N VAL A 54 11.69 21.61 15.16
CA VAL A 54 10.52 21.39 14.31
C VAL A 54 10.75 21.91 12.88
N ILE A 55 11.35 23.11 12.72
CA ILE A 55 11.71 23.64 11.40
C ILE A 55 12.71 22.71 10.70
N PHE A 56 13.71 22.20 11.41
CA PHE A 56 14.70 21.29 10.83
C PHE A 56 14.07 19.96 10.42
N ALA A 57 13.24 19.34 11.26
CA ALA A 57 12.49 18.13 10.91
C ALA A 57 11.59 18.35 9.69
N PHE A 58 10.97 19.53 9.60
CA PHE A 58 10.16 19.93 8.48
C PHE A 58 10.98 20.08 7.18
N VAL A 59 12.13 20.75 7.25
CA VAL A 59 13.05 20.89 6.11
C VAL A 59 13.57 19.52 5.67
N LEU A 60 13.84 18.60 6.59
CA LEU A 60 14.23 17.24 6.24
C LEU A 60 13.10 16.45 5.56
N GLN A 61 11.86 16.60 6.03
CA GLN A 61 10.69 15.95 5.42
C GLN A 61 10.33 16.54 4.06
N THR A 62 10.51 17.85 3.87
CA THR A 62 10.17 18.54 2.61
C THR A 62 11.30 18.54 1.59
N GLY A 63 12.55 18.65 2.05
CA GLY A 63 13.77 18.61 1.22
C GLY A 63 14.12 17.20 0.73
N GLY A 64 13.61 16.17 1.41
CA GLY A 64 13.65 14.78 0.95
C GLY A 64 12.64 14.51 -0.17
N GLY A 65 12.77 15.22 -1.30
CA GLY A 65 12.08 14.84 -2.52
C GLY A 65 12.46 13.41 -2.85
N ARG A 66 11.58 12.46 -2.53
CA ARG A 66 11.72 11.06 -2.97
C ARG A 66 11.72 11.12 -4.49
N LYS A 67 12.91 11.13 -5.09
CA LYS A 67 13.05 10.93 -6.53
C LYS A 67 12.37 9.61 -6.78
N LYS A 68 11.21 9.64 -7.45
CA LYS A 68 10.59 8.41 -7.95
C LYS A 68 11.71 7.70 -8.70
N PRO A 69 12.03 6.44 -8.38
CA PRO A 69 12.97 5.71 -9.21
C PRO A 69 12.47 5.86 -10.65
N PRO A 70 13.36 6.22 -11.61
CA PRO A 70 12.95 6.32 -13.00
C PRO A 70 12.25 5.02 -13.36
N ALA A 71 11.12 5.12 -14.07
CA ALA A 71 10.42 3.94 -14.54
C ALA A 71 11.43 3.02 -15.24
N PRO A 72 11.49 1.72 -14.90
CA PRO A 72 12.55 0.82 -15.34
C PRO A 72 12.60 0.61 -16.86
N TYR A 73 11.64 1.15 -17.60
CA TYR A 73 11.64 1.19 -19.05
C TYR A 73 11.02 2.51 -19.52
N PRO A 74 11.53 3.11 -20.62
CA PRO A 74 10.81 4.17 -21.30
C PRO A 74 9.45 3.61 -21.72
N VAL A 75 8.39 4.36 -21.46
CA VAL A 75 7.06 4.10 -22.04
C VAL A 75 7.15 4.51 -23.51
N GLU A 76 7.95 3.79 -24.28
CA GLU A 76 7.88 3.82 -25.72
C GLU A 76 6.57 3.11 -26.04
N MET A 77 5.62 3.87 -26.59
CA MET A 77 4.31 3.35 -26.97
C MET A 77 4.53 2.20 -27.94
N TYR A 78 4.46 0.97 -27.44
CA TYR A 78 4.51 -0.22 -28.27
C TYR A 78 3.24 -0.23 -29.11
N TYR A 79 3.34 0.32 -30.33
CA TYR A 79 2.29 0.20 -31.33
C TYR A 79 2.41 -1.20 -31.92
N PRO A 80 1.46 -2.12 -31.68
CA PRO A 80 1.53 -3.42 -32.30
C PRO A 80 1.48 -3.26 -33.83
N PRO A 81 2.29 -4.01 -34.59
CA PRO A 81 2.31 -3.90 -36.04
C PRO A 81 0.93 -4.21 -36.63
N PRO A 82 0.57 -3.61 -37.79
CA PRO A 82 -0.67 -3.91 -38.48
C PRO A 82 -0.77 -5.42 -38.75
N GLY A 83 -1.83 -6.07 -38.27
CA GLY A 83 -2.01 -7.51 -38.38
C GLY A 83 -1.58 -8.32 -37.16
N TYR A 84 -1.09 -7.68 -36.10
CA TYR A 84 -0.96 -8.34 -34.81
C TYR A 84 -2.35 -8.74 -34.30
N GLN A 85 -2.61 -10.05 -34.26
CA GLN A 85 -3.73 -10.60 -33.51
C GLN A 85 -3.23 -10.86 -32.11
N GLU A 86 -3.82 -10.18 -31.13
CA GLU A 86 -3.59 -10.47 -29.73
C GLU A 86 -3.90 -11.96 -29.49
N PRO A 87 -2.96 -12.75 -28.95
CA PRO A 87 -3.22 -14.15 -28.65
C PRO A 87 -4.46 -14.24 -27.78
N ARG A 88 -5.56 -14.77 -28.33
CA ARG A 88 -6.74 -15.04 -27.52
C ARG A 88 -6.32 -16.03 -26.43
N PRO A 89 -6.63 -15.76 -25.15
CA PRO A 89 -6.41 -16.73 -24.09
C PRO A 89 -7.02 -18.06 -24.52
N GLN A 90 -6.18 -19.07 -24.69
CA GLN A 90 -6.67 -20.40 -25.02
C GLN A 90 -7.43 -20.92 -23.80
N PRO A 91 -8.65 -21.47 -23.97
CA PRO A 91 -9.32 -22.12 -22.86
C PRO A 91 -8.41 -23.23 -22.30
N PRO A 92 -8.47 -23.51 -20.98
CA PRO A 92 -7.67 -24.56 -20.38
C PRO A 92 -7.81 -25.86 -21.18
N PRO A 93 -6.71 -26.61 -21.38
CA PRO A 93 -6.79 -27.90 -22.06
C PRO A 93 -7.82 -28.77 -21.35
N ALA A 94 -8.57 -29.61 -22.08
CA ALA A 94 -9.63 -30.45 -21.51
C ALA A 94 -9.16 -31.30 -20.30
N GLN A 95 -7.86 -31.63 -20.28
CA GLN A 95 -7.18 -32.34 -19.19
C GLN A 95 -7.18 -31.55 -17.86
N ALA A 96 -7.29 -30.22 -17.87
CA ALA A 96 -7.38 -29.39 -16.67
C ALA A 96 -8.65 -29.70 -15.85
N PHE A 97 -9.73 -30.13 -16.50
CA PHE A 97 -10.97 -30.53 -15.83
C PHE A 97 -10.93 -31.95 -15.28
N ALA A 98 -9.86 -32.72 -15.51
CA ALA A 98 -9.72 -34.08 -14.99
C ALA A 98 -9.66 -34.10 -13.45
N GLN A 99 -9.25 -32.98 -12.84
CA GLN A 99 -9.20 -32.80 -11.38
C GLN A 99 -10.54 -32.34 -10.78
N GLY A 100 -11.59 -32.26 -11.60
CA GLY A 100 -12.92 -31.78 -11.23
C GLY A 100 -13.19 -30.37 -11.75
N ALA A 101 -14.45 -30.07 -12.03
CA ALA A 101 -14.93 -28.76 -12.44
C ALA A 101 -15.75 -28.12 -11.31
N VAL A 102 -15.48 -26.86 -11.03
CA VAL A 102 -16.27 -26.02 -10.13
C VAL A 102 -17.00 -24.95 -10.95
N ASN A 103 -18.24 -24.66 -10.59
CA ASN A 103 -18.99 -23.58 -11.23
C ASN A 103 -18.63 -22.25 -10.57
N CYS A 104 -18.28 -21.25 -11.38
CA CYS A 104 -18.06 -19.91 -10.88
C CYS A 104 -19.38 -19.33 -10.36
N LEU A 105 -19.44 -18.96 -9.08
CA LEU A 105 -20.64 -18.33 -8.51
C LEU A 105 -20.95 -16.93 -9.08
N HIS A 106 -19.98 -16.29 -9.73
CA HIS A 106 -20.16 -14.96 -10.30
C HIS A 106 -20.75 -14.98 -11.72
N CYS A 107 -20.34 -15.92 -12.58
CA CYS A 107 -20.77 -15.95 -13.98
C CYS A 107 -21.33 -17.31 -14.45
N GLY A 108 -21.33 -18.33 -13.60
CA GLY A 108 -21.85 -19.67 -13.89
C GLY A 108 -20.97 -20.54 -14.79
N SER A 109 -19.85 -20.04 -15.31
CA SER A 109 -18.97 -20.86 -16.15
C SER A 109 -18.25 -21.93 -15.33
N ALA A 110 -18.07 -23.11 -15.93
CA ALA A 110 -17.21 -24.14 -15.39
C ALA A 110 -15.74 -23.71 -15.45
N ALA A 111 -15.01 -23.93 -14.36
CA ALA A 111 -13.58 -23.77 -14.26
C ALA A 111 -12.98 -24.99 -13.54
N PRO A 112 -11.73 -25.35 -13.79
CA PRO A 112 -11.11 -26.48 -13.11
C PRO A 112 -10.89 -26.19 -11.61
N ALA A 113 -11.00 -27.22 -10.78
CA ALA A 113 -11.03 -27.10 -9.32
C ALA A 113 -9.70 -26.66 -8.69
N ASN A 114 -8.59 -26.77 -9.41
CA ASN A 114 -7.25 -26.41 -8.94
C ASN A 114 -6.91 -24.92 -9.14
N GLU A 115 -7.83 -24.13 -9.70
CA GLU A 115 -7.58 -22.72 -9.97
C GLU A 115 -8.23 -21.81 -8.95
N GLN A 116 -7.57 -20.68 -8.72
CA GLN A 116 -8.03 -19.66 -7.78
C GLN A 116 -8.96 -18.64 -8.45
N PHE A 117 -8.91 -18.53 -9.79
CA PHE A 117 -9.60 -17.49 -10.56
C PHE A 117 -10.35 -18.10 -11.74
N CYS A 118 -11.53 -17.56 -12.03
CA CYS A 118 -12.30 -17.92 -13.21
C CYS A 118 -11.73 -17.21 -14.45
N TRP A 119 -11.35 -17.94 -15.48
CA TRP A 119 -10.83 -17.36 -16.75
C TRP A 119 -11.85 -16.54 -17.52
N ASN A 120 -13.14 -16.81 -17.31
CA ASN A 120 -14.21 -16.14 -18.04
C ASN A 120 -14.54 -14.76 -17.44
N CYS A 121 -14.55 -14.62 -16.11
CA CYS A 121 -14.96 -13.38 -15.44
C CYS A 121 -13.92 -12.78 -14.47
N GLY A 122 -12.80 -13.46 -14.22
CA GLY A 122 -11.79 -13.06 -13.23
C GLY A 122 -12.24 -13.20 -11.77
N GLY A 123 -13.44 -13.73 -11.52
CA GLY A 123 -13.97 -13.97 -10.18
C GLY A 123 -13.17 -15.04 -9.43
N LEU A 124 -13.09 -14.91 -8.11
CA LEU A 124 -12.45 -15.94 -7.27
C LEU A 124 -13.33 -17.19 -7.29
N LEU A 125 -12.74 -18.33 -7.62
CA LEU A 125 -13.35 -19.64 -7.40
C LEU A 125 -13.18 -19.92 -5.90
N GLN A 126 -14.27 -20.22 -5.19
CA GLN A 126 -14.19 -20.39 -3.73
C GLN A 126 -13.16 -21.46 -3.39
N ALA A 127 -12.34 -21.11 -2.38
CA ALA A 127 -11.06 -21.71 -2.05
C ALA A 127 -11.04 -23.22 -2.32
N ALA A 128 -10.19 -23.63 -3.27
CA ALA A 128 -9.59 -24.94 -3.21
C ALA A 128 -9.13 -25.14 -1.76
N PRO A 129 -9.58 -26.20 -1.05
CA PRO A 129 -9.00 -26.53 0.24
C PRO A 129 -7.50 -26.59 0.00
N ALA A 130 -6.73 -25.87 0.82
CA ALA A 130 -5.31 -25.66 0.64
C ALA A 130 -4.56 -27.02 0.54
N LEU A 131 -4.48 -27.56 -0.67
CA LEU A 131 -3.58 -28.62 -1.08
C LEU A 131 -2.29 -28.00 -1.61
N TRP A 132 -1.85 -26.90 -0.98
CA TRP A 132 -0.43 -26.62 -0.93
C TRP A 132 0.16 -27.60 0.08
N SER A 133 0.33 -28.86 -0.34
CA SER A 133 1.34 -29.72 0.26
C SER A 133 2.68 -29.04 0.02
N GLY A 134 3.43 -28.78 1.09
CA GLY A 134 4.72 -28.10 1.05
C GLY A 134 5.76 -28.77 0.12
N PRO A 135 7.03 -28.32 0.17
CA PRO A 135 8.08 -28.90 -0.64
C PRO A 135 8.16 -30.43 -0.48
N PRO A 136 8.59 -31.16 -1.52
CA PRO A 136 8.60 -32.62 -1.52
C PRO A 136 9.41 -33.19 -0.33
N PRO A 137 9.03 -34.38 0.20
CA PRO A 137 9.51 -34.90 1.48
C PRO A 137 11.02 -35.19 1.57
N ASP A 138 11.74 -35.05 0.47
CA ASP A 138 13.19 -35.18 0.35
C ASP A 138 13.95 -33.85 0.48
N ALA A 139 13.28 -32.69 0.38
CA ALA A 139 13.90 -31.39 0.60
C ALA A 139 14.08 -31.02 2.09
N ALA A 140 13.52 -31.83 3.01
CA ALA A 140 13.54 -31.59 4.45
C ALA A 140 14.82 -32.07 5.18
N ALA A 141 15.76 -32.71 4.48
CA ALA A 141 16.91 -33.35 5.13
C ALA A 141 18.16 -32.46 5.30
N GLN A 142 18.23 -31.24 4.74
CA GLN A 142 19.49 -30.46 4.80
C GLN A 142 19.41 -29.08 5.47
N TRP A 143 18.29 -28.68 6.06
CA TRP A 143 18.17 -27.36 6.69
C TRP A 143 17.55 -27.47 8.08
N SER A 144 18.37 -27.88 9.05
CA SER A 144 18.02 -27.89 10.47
C SER A 144 18.26 -26.52 11.11
N GLU A 145 17.53 -25.51 10.63
CA GLU A 145 17.27 -24.27 11.36
C GLU A 145 15.80 -23.92 11.19
N ALA A 146 15.05 -24.00 12.29
CA ALA A 146 13.65 -23.59 12.32
C ALA A 146 13.56 -22.08 11.97
N PRO A 147 12.81 -21.68 10.94
CA PRO A 147 12.59 -20.26 10.70
C PRO A 147 11.85 -19.64 11.91
N PRO A 148 12.26 -18.46 12.39
CA PRO A 148 11.56 -17.77 13.47
C PRO A 148 10.11 -17.53 13.07
N ALA A 149 9.20 -17.71 14.03
CA ALA A 149 7.76 -17.57 13.85
C ALA A 149 7.42 -16.32 13.02
N ALA A 150 6.88 -16.53 11.82
CA ALA A 150 6.43 -15.46 10.97
C ALA A 150 5.35 -14.64 11.70
N PRO A 151 5.39 -13.29 11.62
CA PRO A 151 4.31 -12.47 12.15
C PRO A 151 2.99 -12.83 11.45
N ALA A 152 1.91 -12.85 12.23
CA ALA A 152 0.57 -13.19 11.79
C ALA A 152 0.23 -12.54 10.42
N ALA A 153 -0.19 -13.37 9.47
CA ALA A 153 -0.63 -12.94 8.16
C ALA A 153 -1.66 -11.81 8.29
N PRO A 154 -1.54 -10.72 7.51
CA PRO A 154 -2.49 -9.63 7.59
C PRO A 154 -3.86 -10.13 7.13
N VAL A 155 -4.87 -9.87 7.95
CA VAL A 155 -6.29 -10.00 7.61
C VAL A 155 -6.53 -9.51 6.19
N VAL A 156 -7.10 -10.39 5.36
CA VAL A 156 -7.41 -10.14 3.95
C VAL A 156 -8.35 -8.94 3.88
N ALA A 157 -7.81 -7.76 3.58
CA ALA A 157 -8.61 -6.57 3.35
C ALA A 157 -9.44 -6.80 2.08
N MET A 158 -10.76 -6.83 2.24
CA MET A 158 -11.72 -7.04 1.15
C MET A 158 -11.39 -6.17 -0.07
N ASN A 159 -11.40 -6.78 -1.25
CA ASN A 159 -11.08 -6.11 -2.50
C ASN A 159 -12.04 -4.94 -2.78
N LYS A 160 -11.51 -3.83 -3.31
CA LYS A 160 -12.30 -2.67 -3.74
C LYS A 160 -12.59 -2.74 -5.23
N ILE A 161 -13.74 -2.22 -5.66
CA ILE A 161 -14.09 -2.03 -7.07
C ILE A 161 -13.84 -0.57 -7.44
N CYS A 162 -13.11 -0.34 -8.53
CA CYS A 162 -12.90 1.01 -9.07
C CYS A 162 -14.22 1.57 -9.63
N PRO A 163 -14.69 2.76 -9.22
CA PRO A 163 -15.95 3.33 -9.73
C PRO A 163 -15.86 3.83 -11.18
N LEU A 164 -14.66 3.94 -11.75
CA LEU A 164 -14.43 4.46 -13.09
C LEU A 164 -14.27 3.37 -14.15
N CYS A 165 -13.45 2.35 -13.87
CA CYS A 165 -13.20 1.26 -14.83
C CYS A 165 -13.69 -0.11 -14.34
N HIS A 166 -14.25 -0.18 -13.14
CA HIS A 166 -14.81 -1.40 -12.53
C HIS A 166 -13.78 -2.53 -12.31
N SER A 167 -12.49 -2.24 -12.45
CA SER A 167 -11.44 -3.20 -12.11
C SER A 167 -11.38 -3.47 -10.60
N ARG A 168 -10.99 -4.70 -10.26
CA ARG A 168 -10.87 -5.18 -8.89
C ARG A 168 -9.47 -4.86 -8.36
N ASN A 169 -9.41 -4.29 -7.17
CA ASN A 169 -8.16 -3.80 -6.57
C ASN A 169 -8.02 -4.32 -5.13
N ALA A 170 -6.79 -4.42 -4.63
CA ALA A 170 -6.54 -4.84 -3.25
C ALA A 170 -7.26 -3.92 -2.25
N GLY A 171 -7.70 -4.43 -1.11
CA GLY A 171 -8.44 -3.64 -0.12
C GLY A 171 -7.66 -2.42 0.41
N ASN A 172 -6.33 -2.49 0.42
CA ASN A 172 -5.44 -1.39 0.79
C ASN A 172 -4.97 -0.53 -0.41
N ALA A 173 -5.40 -0.82 -1.64
CA ALA A 173 -5.01 -0.04 -2.81
C ALA A 173 -5.50 1.41 -2.69
N ALA A 174 -4.58 2.35 -2.90
CA ALA A 174 -4.87 3.79 -3.02
C ALA A 174 -5.23 4.17 -4.45
N PHE A 175 -4.69 3.47 -5.44
CA PHE A 175 -4.90 3.73 -6.86
C PHE A 175 -5.35 2.45 -7.57
N CYS A 176 -6.09 2.65 -8.65
CA CYS A 176 -6.59 1.59 -9.50
C CYS A 176 -5.48 1.03 -10.39
N ALA A 177 -5.24 -0.29 -10.34
CA ALA A 177 -4.30 -0.97 -11.23
C ALA A 177 -4.77 -0.97 -12.70
N GLY A 178 -6.07 -0.90 -12.95
CA GLY A 178 -6.65 -0.83 -14.31
C GLY A 178 -6.51 0.54 -14.99
N CYS A 179 -6.96 1.63 -14.34
CA CYS A 179 -7.02 2.96 -14.95
C CYS A 179 -6.18 4.05 -14.25
N GLY A 180 -5.46 3.72 -13.16
CA GLY A 180 -4.60 4.65 -12.44
C GLY A 180 -5.32 5.69 -11.56
N THR A 181 -6.66 5.73 -11.57
CA THR A 181 -7.42 6.69 -10.77
C THR A 181 -7.36 6.34 -9.29
N GLU A 182 -7.43 7.35 -8.43
CA GLU A 182 -7.52 7.12 -6.99
C GLU A 182 -8.81 6.34 -6.66
N ILE A 183 -8.66 5.31 -5.84
CA ILE A 183 -9.79 4.55 -5.32
C ILE A 183 -10.02 5.06 -3.90
N SER A 184 -10.90 6.05 -3.79
CA SER A 184 -11.34 6.58 -2.51
C SER A 184 -11.73 5.42 -1.60
N ARG A 185 -11.26 5.45 -0.34
CA ARG A 185 -11.60 4.43 0.66
C ARG A 185 -13.09 4.51 0.96
N GLY A 186 -13.90 3.76 0.22
CA GLY A 186 -15.28 3.50 0.59
C GLY A 186 -16.28 3.66 -0.54
N SER A 187 -16.55 2.57 -1.22
CA SER A 187 -17.92 2.05 -1.33
C SER A 187 -17.82 0.53 -1.17
N ALA A 188 -17.86 0.10 0.09
CA ALA A 188 -18.07 -1.31 0.40
C ALA A 188 -19.50 -1.64 -0.03
N TRP A 189 -19.63 -2.57 -0.96
CA TRP A 189 -20.87 -3.27 -1.26
C TRP A 189 -20.68 -4.72 -0.87
#